data_AF-A0A352Q7Y0-F1
#
_entry.id   AF-A0A352Q7Y0-F1
#
_cell.length_a   1.000
_cell.length_b   1.000
_cell.length_c   1.000
_cell.angle_alpha   90.00
_cell.angle_beta   90.00
_cell.angle_gamma   90.00
#
_symmetry.space_group_name_H-M   'P 1'
#
loop_
_entity.id
_entity.type
_entity.pdbx_description
1 polymer ?
#
loop_
_entity_poly.entity_id
_entity_poly.type
_entity_poly.pdbx_seq_one_letter_code
_entity_poly.pdbx_strand_id
1 'polypeptide(L)' 'MGRREAAFRAHVLAVMERHAPGFDRAAVTERDSRKGTYQSLTVTITATGETQLRAIFLDLKTSPLVHMVL' A
#
# COMPACT_ATOMS: atom_id res chain seq x y z
N MET A 1 -5.28 5.02 -1.53
CA MET A 1 -5.30 6.48 -1.22
C MET A 1 -5.22 6.66 0.28
N GLY A 2 -4.27 7.47 0.74
CA GLY A 2 -4.09 7.81 2.15
C GLY A 2 -3.62 9.25 2.34
N ARG A 3 -3.49 9.68 3.59
CA ARG A 3 -2.94 11.01 3.91
C ARG A 3 -1.46 11.05 3.50
N ARG A 4 -0.98 12.18 2.96
CA ARG A 4 0.42 12.36 2.58
C ARG A 4 1.29 12.44 3.84
N GLU A 5 1.73 11.28 4.32
CA GLU A 5 2.55 11.14 5.51
C GLU A 5 3.62 10.08 5.24
N ALA A 6 4.87 10.33 5.61
CA ALA A 6 5.94 9.34 5.41
C ALA A 6 5.64 8.01 6.12
N ALA A 7 4.86 8.08 7.21
CA ALA A 7 4.34 6.91 7.91
C ALA A 7 3.43 6.03 7.04
N PHE A 8 2.66 6.63 6.11
CA PHE A 8 1.79 5.88 5.20
C PHE A 8 2.60 4.96 4.29
N ARG A 9 3.63 5.51 3.63
CA ARG A 9 4.52 4.72 2.76
C ARG A 9 5.24 3.63 3.55
N ALA A 10 5.82 3.97 4.70
CA ALA A 10 6.52 3.00 5.54
C ALA A 10 5.60 1.86 6.00
N HIS A 11 4.35 2.18 6.35
CA HIS A 11 3.34 1.20 6.73
C HIS A 11 2.98 0.28 5.55
N VAL A 12 2.67 0.83 4.38
CA VAL A 12 2.36 0.01 3.19
C VAL A 12 3.51 -0.90 2.82
N LEU A 13 4.76 -0.41 2.85
CA LEU A 13 5.94 -1.23 2.59
C LEU A 13 6.08 -2.38 3.60
N ALA A 14 5.88 -2.11 4.90
CA ALA A 14 5.96 -3.15 5.94
C ALA A 14 4.89 -4.24 5.75
N VAL A 15 3.66 -3.85 5.41
CA VAL A 15 2.57 -4.80 5.10
C VAL A 15 2.92 -5.62 3.86
N MET A 16 3.37 -4.98 2.78
CA MET A 16 3.75 -5.66 1.55
C MET A 16 4.93 -6.61 1.76
N GLU A 17 5.91 -6.25 2.58
CA GLU A 17 7.06 -7.11 2.88
C GLU A 17 6.66 -8.35 3.67
N ARG A 18 5.67 -8.23 4.55
CA ARG A 18 5.11 -9.34 5.34
C ARG A 18 4.28 -10.31 4.50
N HIS A 19 3.49 -9.78 3.56
CA HIS A 19 2.52 -10.59 2.80
C HIS A 19 2.98 -10.96 1.39
N ALA A 20 3.90 -10.20 0.80
CA ALA A 20 4.43 -10.41 -0.54
C ALA A 20 5.97 -10.43 -0.50
N PRO A 21 6.58 -11.48 0.08
CA PRO A 21 8.03 -11.65 0.05
C PRO A 21 8.50 -11.71 -1.42
N GLY A 22 9.33 -10.75 -1.82
CA GLY A 22 9.78 -10.59 -3.21
C GLY A 22 9.03 -9.55 -4.04
N PHE A 23 8.15 -8.74 -3.43
CA PHE A 23 7.60 -7.58 -4.15
C PHE A 23 8.70 -6.57 -4.49
N ASP A 24 8.57 -5.95 -5.66
CA ASP A 24 9.57 -5.00 -6.12
C ASP A 24 9.30 -3.62 -5.50
N ARG A 25 10.18 -3.21 -4.59
CA ARG A 25 10.10 -1.90 -3.91
C ARG A 25 10.29 -0.74 -4.89
N ALA A 26 10.98 -0.96 -6.01
CA ALA A 26 11.18 0.05 -7.04
C ALA A 26 9.96 0.17 -7.98
N ALA A 27 9.14 -0.89 -8.08
CA ALA A 27 7.84 -0.83 -8.76
C ALA A 27 6.78 -0.05 -7.96
N VAL A 28 7.07 0.38 -6.73
CA VAL A 28 6.17 1.23 -5.95
C VAL A 28 6.16 2.63 -6.55
N THR A 29 5.05 2.98 -7.18
CA THR A 29 4.84 4.32 -7.72
C THR A 29 4.04 5.15 -6.73
N GLU A 30 4.61 6.29 -6.33
CA GLU A 30 3.94 7.27 -5.49
C GLU A 30 3.40 8.40 -6.35
N ARG A 31 2.12 8.71 -6.20
CA ARG A 31 1.47 9.82 -6.88
C ARG A 31 0.83 10.74 -5.87
N ASP A 32 1.37 11.94 -5.76
CA ASP A 32 0.77 13.01 -4.96
C ASP A 32 -0.49 13.56 -5.64
N SER A 33 -1.50 13.84 -4.81
CA SER A 33 -2.69 14.55 -5.28
C SER A 33 -2.37 16.02 -5.57
N ARG A 34 -3.13 16.64 -6.47
CA ARG A 34 -2.96 18.04 -6.91
C ARG A 34 -2.90 19.07 -5.77
N LYS A 35 -3.55 18.78 -4.63
CA LYS A 35 -3.55 19.63 -3.42
C LYS A 35 -2.52 19.23 -2.35
N GLY A 36 -1.78 18.14 -2.56
CA GLY A 36 -0.77 17.63 -1.61
C GLY A 36 -1.33 17.05 -0.31
N THR A 37 -2.65 16.97 -0.14
CA THR A 37 -3.30 16.42 1.07
C THR A 37 -3.31 14.88 1.09
N TYR A 38 -3.44 14.28 -0.10
CA TYR A 38 -3.55 12.85 -0.28
C TYR A 38 -2.44 12.32 -1.18
N GLN A 39 -2.02 11.10 -0.93
CA GLN A 39 -1.08 10.36 -1.75
C GLN A 39 -1.69 9.02 -2.18
N SER A 40 -1.43 8.62 -3.42
CA SER A 40 -1.72 7.29 -3.96
C SER A 40 -0.42 6.51 -4.08
N LEU A 41 -0.41 5.28 -3.57
CA LEU A 41 0.67 4.34 -3.76
C LEU A 41 0.14 3.22 -4.65
N THR A 42 0.84 2.96 -5.75
CA THR A 42 0.60 1.82 -6.62
C THR A 42 1.74 0.84 -6.40
N VAL A 43 1.42 -0.36 -5.90
CA VAL A 43 2.39 -1.42 -5.65
C VAL A 43 2.07 -2.58 -6.58
N THR A 44 3.06 -3.03 -7.33
CA THR A 44 2.95 -4.25 -8.13
C THR A 44 3.44 -5.43 -7.31
N ILE A 45 2.55 -6.40 -7.06
CA ILE A 45 2.88 -7.65 -6.36
C ILE A 45 2.60 -8.84 -7.27
N THR A 46 3.34 -9.92 -7.04
CA THR A 46 3.00 -11.23 -7.59
C THR A 46 1.90 -11.84 -6.73
N ALA A 47 0.70 -11.99 -7.29
CA ALA A 47 -0.43 -12.62 -6.61
C ALA A 47 -0.18 -14.13 -6.51
N THR A 48 0.11 -14.62 -5.30
CA THR A 48 0.29 -16.05 -5.01
C THR A 48 -1.02 -16.75 -4.64
N GLY A 49 -2.07 -15.98 -4.33
CA GLY A 49 -3.41 -16.49 -4.09
C GLY A 49 -4.37 -15.46 -3.50
N GLU A 50 -5.67 -15.81 -3.41
CA GLU A 50 -6.70 -14.93 -2.87
C GLU A 50 -6.46 -14.59 -1.38
N THR A 51 -5.99 -15.56 -0.60
CA THR A 51 -5.69 -15.37 0.83
C THR A 51 -4.64 -14.28 1.05
N GLN A 52 -3.64 -14.19 0.18
CA GLN A 52 -2.61 -13.14 0.22
C GLN A 52 -3.23 -11.75 -0.03
N LEU A 53 -4.00 -11.63 -1.12
CA LEU A 53 -4.67 -10.38 -1.50
C LEU A 53 -5.64 -9.91 -0.41
N ARG A 54 -6.44 -10.83 0.16
CA ARG A 54 -7.36 -10.52 1.26
C ARG A 54 -6.62 -10.08 2.52
N ALA A 55 -5.52 -10.73 2.86
CA ALA A 55 -4.71 -10.34 4.02
C ALA A 55 -4.14 -8.93 3.85
N ILE A 56 -3.55 -8.63 2.67
CA ILE A 56 -3.05 -7.29 2.34
C ILE A 56 -4.18 -6.26 2.38
N PHE A 57 -5.32 -6.56 1.77
CA PHE A 57 -6.46 -5.65 1.75
C PHE A 57 -6.98 -5.38 3.16
N LEU A 58 -7.09 -6.40 4.00
CA LEU A 58 -7.57 -6.26 5.38
C LEU A 58 -6.58 -5.44 6.21
N ASP A 59 -5.29 -5.79 6.20
CA ASP A 59 -4.24 -5.12 6.98
C ASP A 59 -4.11 -3.65 6.60
N LEU A 60 -4.12 -3.35 5.29
CA LEU A 60 -4.19 -1.98 4.79
C LEU A 60 -5.47 -1.27 5.23
N LYS A 61 -6.63 -1.91 5.12
CA LYS A 61 -7.93 -1.31 5.51
C LYS A 61 -8.04 -1.07 7.02
N THR A 62 -7.39 -1.88 7.85
CA THR A 62 -7.36 -1.68 9.31
C THR A 62 -6.51 -0.47 9.70
N SER A 63 -5.61 -0.03 8.82
CA SER A 63 -4.81 1.17 9.05
C SER A 63 -5.66 2.44 8.95
N PRO A 64 -5.68 3.31 9.99
CA PRO A 64 -6.40 4.59 9.94
C PRO A 64 -5.82 5.56 8.90
N LEU A 65 -4.65 5.24 8.34
CA LEU A 65 -3.96 6.04 7.32
C LEU A 65 -4.44 5.72 5.89
N VAL A 66 -5.09 4.57 5.68
CA VAL A 66 -5.58 4.12 4.36
C VAL A 66 -7.08 4.40 4.28
N HIS A 67 -7.48 5.30 3.40
CA HIS A 67 -8.90 5.60 3.16
C HIS A 67 -9.52 4.71 2.08
N MET A 68 -8.70 4.25 1.12
CA MET A 68 -9.22 3.50 -0.03
C MET A 68 -8.14 2.61 -0.64
N VAL A 69 -8.49 1.37 -0.94
CA VAL A 69 -7.68 0.37 -1.66
C VAL A 69 -8.44 -0.01 -2.92
N LEU A 70 -7.77 -0.02 -4.08
CA LEU A 70 -8.32 -0.33 -5.39
C LEU A 70 -7.60 -1.55 -5.98
#